data_AF-A0A9E5YDS8-F1
#
_entry.id   AF-A0A9E5YDS8-F1
#
_cell.length_a   1.000
_cell.length_b   1.000
_cell.length_c   1.000
_cell.angle_alpha   90.00
_cell.angle_beta   90.00
_cell.angle_gamma   90.00
#
_symmetry.space_group_name_H-M   'P 1'
#
loop_
_entity.id
_entity.type
_entity.pdbx_description
1 polymer ?
#
loop_
_entity_poly.entity_id
_entity_poly.type
_entity_poly.pdbx_seq_one_letter_code
_entity_poly.pdbx_strand_id
1 'polypeptide(L)'
;MPVKKPDYTFDVKVFKELLSEDEKFLKETARQTVGKRGDRYNDTRSIVLNVHFGLEQLMNRIIAFSCSLGVAELGRDGRFKELVGAFSGMDYFKKLSITRALSVFSKESISILTIVNNVRRAFAHNYKEGHSDYKYKGTSIFNKETISKLLEDRRKIFREGSNLIIGYTKRSK
;
A
#
# COMPACT_ATOMS: atom_id res chain seq x y z
N MET A 1 -14.87 21.27 29.65
CA MET A 1 -13.82 20.28 30.01
C MET A 1 -12.73 20.35 28.96
N PRO A 2 -11.43 20.40 29.32
CA PRO A 2 -10.37 20.36 28.32
C PRO A 2 -10.42 18.99 27.62
N VAL A 3 -10.57 19.01 26.30
CA VAL A 3 -10.52 17.81 25.46
C VAL A 3 -9.09 17.27 25.57
N LYS A 4 -8.93 16.09 26.19
CA LYS A 4 -7.63 15.42 26.22
C LYS A 4 -7.16 15.23 24.79
N LYS A 5 -5.95 15.68 24.47
CA LYS A 5 -5.33 15.39 23.19
C LYS A 5 -5.30 13.87 22.99
N PRO A 6 -5.66 13.36 21.81
CA PRO A 6 -5.68 11.92 21.58
C PRO A 6 -4.25 11.37 21.55
N ASP A 7 -4.03 10.21 22.18
CA ASP A 7 -2.71 9.55 22.18
C ASP A 7 -2.59 8.62 20.96
N TYR A 8 -1.80 9.06 19.98
CA TYR A 8 -1.55 8.33 18.73
C TYR A 8 -0.29 7.46 18.78
N THR A 9 0.33 7.26 19.95
CA THR A 9 1.59 6.52 20.06
C THR A 9 1.47 5.08 19.59
N PHE A 10 0.30 4.46 19.84
CA PHE A 10 -0.01 3.11 19.38
C PHE A 10 -0.07 3.03 17.84
N ASP A 11 -0.75 3.98 17.20
CA ASP A 11 -0.94 3.99 15.74
C ASP A 11 0.40 4.17 15.01
N VAL A 12 1.29 5.00 15.56
CA VAL A 12 2.66 5.18 15.05
C VAL A 12 3.47 3.90 15.14
N LYS A 13 3.32 3.13 16.22
CA LYS A 13 4.05 1.86 16.40
C LYS A 13 3.63 0.84 15.34
N VAL A 14 2.32 0.63 15.18
CA VAL A 14 1.77 -0.29 14.17
C VAL A 14 2.19 0.11 12.74
N PHE A 15 2.27 1.41 12.49
CA PHE A 15 2.72 1.90 11.20
C PHE A 15 4.21 1.67 10.95
N LYS A 16 5.07 1.85 11.97
CA LYS A 16 6.50 1.53 11.90
C LYS A 16 6.75 0.04 11.68
N GLU A 17 5.94 -0.83 12.27
CA GLU A 17 5.99 -2.27 12.05
C GLU A 17 5.74 -2.61 10.57
N LEU A 18 4.70 -1.99 9.96
CA LEU A 18 4.44 -2.14 8.53
C LEU A 18 5.64 -1.70 7.66
N LEU A 19 6.29 -0.58 7.98
CA LEU A 19 7.48 -0.14 7.25
C LEU A 19 8.65 -1.12 7.39
N SER A 20 8.81 -1.74 8.56
CA SER A 20 9.85 -2.76 8.76
C SER A 20 9.57 -4.03 7.95
N GLU A 21 8.31 -4.47 7.90
CA GLU A 21 7.88 -5.59 7.04
C GLU A 21 8.12 -5.29 5.56
N ASP A 22 7.84 -4.05 5.15
CA ASP A 22 8.08 -3.55 3.80
C ASP A 22 9.55 -3.66 3.38
N GLU A 23 10.45 -3.21 4.25
CA GLU A 23 11.89 -3.27 4.01
C GLU A 23 12.42 -4.70 3.94
N LYS A 24 11.89 -5.61 4.77
CA LYS A 24 12.25 -7.03 4.73
C LYS A 24 11.87 -7.64 3.38
N PHE A 25 10.64 -7.40 2.93
CA PHE A 25 10.17 -7.86 1.61
C PHE A 25 11.06 -7.35 0.47
N LEU A 26 11.43 -6.07 0.49
CA LEU A 26 12.28 -5.48 -0.55
C LEU A 26 13.69 -6.10 -0.57
N LYS A 27 14.26 -6.37 0.61
CA LYS A 27 15.57 -7.03 0.74
C LYS A 27 15.52 -8.47 0.25
N GLU A 28 14.45 -9.19 0.55
CA GLU A 28 14.25 -10.57 0.11
C GLU A 28 14.05 -10.66 -1.42
N THR A 29 13.21 -9.77 -1.97
CA THR A 29 12.97 -9.70 -3.42
C THR A 29 14.24 -9.35 -4.18
N ALA A 30 15.11 -8.49 -3.63
CA ALA A 30 16.40 -8.16 -4.24
C ALA A 30 17.39 -9.34 -4.28
N ARG A 31 17.23 -10.33 -3.38
CA ARG A 31 18.08 -11.54 -3.32
C ARG A 31 17.61 -12.65 -4.27
N GLN A 32 16.36 -12.62 -4.73
CA GLN A 32 15.83 -13.61 -5.66
C GLN A 32 16.33 -13.31 -7.09
N THR A 33 17.25 -14.14 -7.60
CA THR A 33 17.62 -14.17 -9.01
C THR A 33 16.49 -14.79 -9.83
N VAL A 34 15.90 -14.02 -10.74
CA VAL A 34 14.85 -14.48 -11.67
C VAL A 34 15.27 -15.79 -12.34
N GLY A 35 14.54 -16.89 -12.05
CA GLY A 35 14.84 -18.24 -12.53
C GLY A 35 14.57 -18.45 -14.03
N LYS A 36 14.56 -19.72 -14.47
CA LYS A 36 14.31 -20.09 -15.87
C LYS A 36 12.86 -19.72 -16.27
N ARG A 37 12.53 -19.74 -17.58
CA ARG A 37 11.27 -19.21 -18.14
C ARG A 37 9.97 -19.64 -17.40
N GLY A 38 9.88 -20.88 -16.93
CA GLY A 38 8.71 -21.36 -16.17
C GLY A 38 8.61 -20.79 -14.75
N ASP A 39 9.75 -20.49 -14.13
CA ASP A 39 9.83 -19.87 -12.80
C ASP A 39 9.47 -18.38 -12.89
N ARG A 40 9.83 -17.73 -14.00
CA ARG A 40 9.62 -16.29 -14.20
C ARG A 40 8.17 -15.84 -14.04
N TYR A 41 7.19 -16.61 -14.53
CA TYR A 41 5.77 -16.26 -14.37
C TYR A 41 5.37 -16.27 -12.89
N ASN A 42 5.71 -17.34 -12.18
CA ASN A 42 5.36 -17.51 -10.77
C ASN A 42 6.10 -16.52 -9.87
N ASP A 43 7.38 -16.26 -10.16
CA ASP A 43 8.19 -15.22 -9.50
C ASP A 43 7.54 -13.84 -9.68
N THR A 44 7.22 -13.47 -10.92
CA THR A 44 6.60 -12.19 -11.25
C THR A 44 5.23 -12.06 -10.59
N ARG A 45 4.41 -13.11 -10.65
CA ARG A 45 3.10 -13.17 -10.00
C ARG A 45 3.23 -12.96 -8.49
N SER A 46 4.15 -13.68 -7.85
CA SER A 46 4.40 -13.57 -6.40
C SER A 46 4.81 -12.16 -6.00
N ILE A 47 5.73 -11.55 -6.76
CA ILE A 47 6.17 -10.16 -6.52
C ILE A 47 4.99 -9.20 -6.65
N VAL A 48 4.22 -9.27 -7.75
CA VAL A 48 3.08 -8.36 -7.97
C VAL A 48 2.01 -8.53 -6.89
N LEU A 49 1.71 -9.75 -6.47
CA LEU A 49 0.75 -10.01 -5.39
C LEU A 49 1.22 -9.43 -4.07
N ASN A 50 2.49 -9.60 -3.71
CA ASN A 50 3.04 -9.01 -2.48
C ASN A 50 3.10 -7.49 -2.54
N VAL A 51 3.43 -6.90 -3.70
CA VAL A 51 3.38 -5.45 -3.91
C VAL A 51 1.95 -4.93 -3.71
N HIS A 52 0.97 -5.57 -4.36
CA HIS A 52 -0.44 -5.22 -4.23
C HIS A 52 -0.93 -5.31 -2.78
N PHE A 53 -0.64 -6.40 -2.10
CA PHE A 53 -1.04 -6.62 -0.70
C PHE A 53 -0.43 -5.57 0.24
N GLY A 54 0.87 -5.27 0.09
CA GLY A 54 1.51 -4.23 0.89
C GLY A 54 0.87 -2.86 0.68
N LEU A 55 0.57 -2.50 -0.57
CA LEU A 55 -0.10 -1.24 -0.89
C LEU A 55 -1.54 -1.20 -0.34
N GLU A 56 -2.28 -2.30 -0.41
CA GLU A 56 -3.62 -2.41 0.19
C GLU A 56 -3.59 -2.25 1.71
N GLN A 57 -2.63 -2.91 2.36
CA GLN A 57 -2.40 -2.79 3.79
C GLN A 57 -2.05 -1.36 4.22
N LEU A 58 -1.28 -0.64 3.41
CA LEU A 58 -0.97 0.76 3.62
C LEU A 58 -2.24 1.62 3.51
N MET A 59 -3.07 1.39 2.48
CA MET A 59 -4.35 2.10 2.33
C MET A 59 -5.27 1.88 3.53
N ASN A 60 -5.41 0.64 4.02
CA ASN A 60 -6.24 0.35 5.19
C ASN A 60 -5.82 1.17 6.41
N ARG A 61 -4.51 1.27 6.65
CA ARG A 61 -3.95 2.01 7.79
C ARG A 61 -4.11 3.52 7.63
N ILE A 62 -3.94 4.05 6.42
CA ILE A 62 -4.15 5.48 6.16
C ILE A 62 -5.62 5.86 6.36
N ILE A 63 -6.55 5.06 5.82
CA ILE A 63 -7.99 5.32 5.99
C ILE A 63 -8.36 5.22 7.47
N ALA A 64 -7.91 4.16 8.16
CA ALA A 64 -8.12 4.00 9.60
C ALA A 64 -7.58 5.20 10.38
N PHE A 65 -6.38 5.68 10.05
CA PHE A 65 -5.76 6.81 10.72
C PHE A 65 -6.57 8.09 10.52
N SER A 66 -6.96 8.40 9.28
CA SER A 66 -7.80 9.56 8.97
C SER A 66 -9.16 9.50 9.68
N CYS A 67 -9.78 8.32 9.77
CA CYS A 67 -11.01 8.14 10.54
C CYS A 67 -10.79 8.32 12.04
N SER A 68 -9.73 7.74 12.60
CA SER A 68 -9.39 7.92 14.03
C SER A 68 -9.14 9.38 14.36
N LEU A 69 -8.46 10.14 13.49
CA LEU A 69 -8.30 11.60 13.65
C LEU A 69 -9.65 12.31 13.74
N GLY A 70 -10.56 12.08 12.78
CA GLY A 70 -11.87 12.73 12.77
C GLY A 70 -12.75 12.36 13.98
N VAL A 71 -12.69 11.10 14.43
CA VAL A 71 -13.41 10.65 15.64
C VAL A 71 -12.83 11.30 16.90
N ALA A 72 -11.51 11.48 16.94
CA ALA A 72 -10.85 12.09 18.08
C ALA A 72 -11.08 13.62 18.15
N GLU A 73 -11.23 14.30 17.02
CA GLU A 73 -11.71 15.69 16.94
C GLU A 73 -13.12 15.85 17.54
N LEU A 74 -13.95 14.81 17.46
CA LEU A 74 -15.26 14.74 18.10
C LEU A 74 -15.20 14.35 19.59
N GLY A 75 -13.99 14.21 20.17
CA GLY A 75 -13.78 13.85 21.57
C GLY A 75 -14.09 12.38 21.90
N ARG A 76 -14.06 11.49 20.89
CA ARG A 76 -14.34 10.06 21.03
C ARG A 76 -13.10 9.20 20.78
N ASP A 77 -13.12 7.96 21.25
CA ASP A 77 -12.06 6.98 20.96
C ASP A 77 -12.20 6.46 19.53
N GLY A 78 -11.15 6.69 18.73
CA GLY A 78 -11.07 6.31 17.32
C GLY A 78 -10.80 4.83 17.04
N ARG A 79 -10.59 3.99 18.07
CA ARG A 79 -10.43 2.51 17.98
C ARG A 79 -9.67 2.02 16.74
N PHE A 80 -8.48 2.55 16.51
CA PHE A 80 -7.70 2.38 15.27
C PHE A 80 -7.57 0.91 14.81
N LYS A 81 -7.30 -0.03 15.73
CA LYS A 81 -7.21 -1.47 15.40
C LYS A 81 -8.50 -2.01 14.78
N GLU A 82 -9.65 -1.65 15.33
CA GLU A 82 -10.96 -2.09 14.84
C GLU A 82 -11.20 -1.53 13.43
N LEU A 83 -10.83 -0.26 13.21
CA LEU A 83 -10.91 0.37 11.90
C LEU A 83 -10.00 -0.29 10.85
N VAL A 84 -8.75 -0.61 11.18
CA VAL A 84 -7.85 -1.34 10.27
C VAL A 84 -8.46 -2.68 9.85
N GLY A 85 -9.06 -3.41 10.80
CA GLY A 85 -9.79 -4.66 10.53
C GLY A 85 -10.99 -4.43 9.61
N ALA A 86 -11.82 -3.43 9.92
CA ALA A 86 -13.00 -3.08 9.13
C ALA A 86 -12.66 -2.72 7.68
N PHE A 87 -11.59 -1.95 7.46
CA PHE A 87 -11.15 -1.60 6.11
C PHE A 87 -10.50 -2.78 5.39
N SER A 88 -9.91 -3.76 6.09
CA SER A 88 -9.32 -4.93 5.43
C SER A 88 -10.35 -5.71 4.60
N GLY A 89 -11.59 -5.82 5.06
CA GLY A 89 -12.70 -6.46 4.33
C GLY A 89 -13.32 -5.59 3.21
N MET A 90 -12.87 -4.35 3.04
CA MET A 90 -13.37 -3.46 1.99
C MET A 90 -12.75 -3.79 0.63
N ASP A 91 -13.50 -3.55 -0.45
CA ASP A 91 -12.99 -3.68 -1.82
C ASP A 91 -11.85 -2.69 -2.12
N TYR A 92 -10.88 -3.11 -2.93
CA TYR A 92 -9.70 -2.30 -3.27
C TYR A 92 -10.05 -1.01 -4.00
N PHE A 93 -11.03 -1.00 -4.91
CA PHE A 93 -11.44 0.22 -5.61
C PHE A 93 -12.13 1.21 -4.67
N LYS A 94 -12.89 0.71 -3.68
CA LYS A 94 -13.44 1.56 -2.62
C LYS A 94 -12.32 2.20 -1.79
N LYS A 95 -11.31 1.43 -1.38
CA LYS A 95 -10.12 1.96 -0.69
C LYS A 95 -9.39 3.00 -1.52
N LEU A 96 -9.20 2.74 -2.81
CA LEU A 96 -8.56 3.67 -3.74
C LEU A 96 -9.35 4.98 -3.89
N SER A 97 -10.69 4.89 -3.94
CA SER A 97 -11.56 6.06 -4.03
C SER A 97 -11.48 6.91 -2.77
N ILE A 98 -11.49 6.28 -1.59
CA ILE A 98 -11.35 6.97 -0.30
C ILE A 98 -9.97 7.61 -0.19
N THR A 99 -8.90 6.87 -0.46
CA THR A 99 -7.53 7.42 -0.39
C THR A 99 -7.30 8.57 -1.36
N ARG A 100 -7.92 8.53 -2.54
CA ARG A 100 -7.97 9.65 -3.47
C ARG A 100 -8.72 10.85 -2.89
N ALA A 101 -9.88 10.64 -2.28
CA ALA A 101 -10.67 11.71 -1.65
C ALA A 101 -9.93 12.36 -0.48
N LEU A 102 -9.21 11.56 0.33
CA LEU A 102 -8.37 12.04 1.42
C LEU A 102 -7.14 12.84 0.93
N SER A 103 -6.83 12.82 -0.38
CA SER A 103 -5.71 13.55 -0.99
C SER A 103 -4.36 13.26 -0.33
N VAL A 104 -4.19 12.04 0.21
CA VAL A 104 -2.96 11.62 0.91
C VAL A 104 -1.84 11.30 -0.06
N PHE A 105 -2.19 10.76 -1.22
CA PHE A 105 -1.25 10.33 -2.24
C PHE A 105 -1.23 11.28 -3.41
N SER A 106 -0.06 11.42 -4.03
CA SER A 106 0.09 12.15 -5.27
C SER A 106 -0.75 11.52 -6.40
N LYS A 107 -1.08 12.30 -7.44
CA LYS A 107 -1.78 11.78 -8.63
C LYS A 107 -1.02 10.60 -9.26
N GLU A 108 0.31 10.66 -9.22
CA GLU A 108 1.17 9.58 -9.70
C GLU A 108 1.02 8.30 -8.86
N SER A 109 1.06 8.42 -7.53
CA SER A 109 0.84 7.30 -6.62
C SER A 109 -0.54 6.65 -6.80
N ILE A 110 -1.59 7.45 -6.98
CA ILE A 110 -2.94 6.94 -7.30
C ILE A 110 -2.95 6.18 -8.63
N SER A 111 -2.25 6.69 -9.65
CA SER A 111 -2.11 6.00 -10.95
C SER A 111 -1.40 4.66 -10.77
N ILE A 112 -0.30 4.62 -10.02
CA ILE A 112 0.43 3.38 -9.73
C ILE A 112 -0.46 2.37 -9.00
N LEU A 113 -1.17 2.78 -7.94
CA LEU A 113 -2.11 1.92 -7.20
C LEU A 113 -3.17 1.30 -8.12
N THR A 114 -3.63 2.06 -9.12
CA THR A 114 -4.59 1.59 -10.12
C THR A 114 -3.97 0.57 -11.06
N ILE A 115 -2.78 0.87 -11.60
CA ILE A 115 -2.05 -0.03 -12.53
C ILE A 115 -1.73 -1.35 -11.83
N VAL A 116 -1.19 -1.31 -10.61
CA VAL A 116 -0.85 -2.51 -9.84
C VAL A 116 -2.09 -3.39 -9.61
N ASN A 117 -3.23 -2.80 -9.28
CA ASN A 117 -4.48 -3.55 -9.13
C ASN A 117 -4.91 -4.22 -10.44
N ASN A 118 -4.79 -3.55 -11.59
CA ASN A 118 -5.11 -4.12 -12.88
C ASN A 118 -4.18 -5.29 -13.24
N VAL A 119 -2.87 -5.15 -13.03
CA VAL A 119 -1.91 -6.25 -13.25
C VAL A 119 -2.19 -7.42 -12.31
N ARG A 120 -2.51 -7.15 -11.03
CA ARG A 120 -2.92 -8.19 -10.07
C ARG A 120 -4.18 -8.93 -10.54
N ARG A 121 -5.17 -8.22 -11.08
CA ARG A 121 -6.37 -8.83 -11.66
C ARG A 121 -6.03 -9.71 -12.86
N ALA A 122 -5.13 -9.28 -13.73
CA ALA A 122 -4.65 -10.09 -14.85
C ALA A 122 -4.03 -11.42 -14.38
N PHE A 123 -3.26 -11.41 -13.29
CA PHE A 123 -2.78 -12.65 -12.66
C PHE A 123 -3.89 -13.49 -12.03
N ALA A 124 -4.90 -12.86 -11.40
CA ALA A 124 -6.03 -13.59 -10.82
C ALA A 124 -6.88 -14.31 -11.88
N HIS A 125 -7.00 -13.74 -13.07
CA HIS A 125 -7.70 -14.34 -14.21
C HIS A 125 -6.85 -15.38 -14.98
N ASN A 126 -5.59 -15.61 -14.58
CA ASN A 126 -4.65 -16.53 -15.24
C ASN A 126 -4.57 -16.32 -16.76
N TYR A 127 -4.53 -15.07 -17.22
CA TYR A 127 -4.33 -14.78 -18.64
C TYR A 127 -3.01 -15.38 -19.16
N LYS A 128 -2.94 -15.68 -20.46
CA LYS A 128 -1.71 -16.16 -21.09
C LYS A 128 -0.61 -15.09 -21.04
N GLU A 129 0.63 -15.52 -20.85
CA GLU A 129 1.80 -14.63 -20.91
C GLU A 129 1.81 -13.89 -22.26
N GLY A 130 1.97 -12.55 -22.23
CA GLY A 130 1.82 -11.70 -23.43
C GLY A 130 0.46 -11.01 -23.58
N HIS A 131 -0.51 -11.30 -22.70
CA HIS A 131 -1.75 -10.52 -22.62
C HIS A 131 -1.46 -9.02 -22.36
N SER A 132 -2.24 -8.13 -22.99
CA SER A 132 -2.07 -6.67 -22.90
C SER A 132 -2.08 -6.15 -21.47
N ASP A 133 -2.77 -6.87 -20.58
CA ASP A 133 -2.99 -6.46 -19.20
C ASP A 133 -1.81 -6.79 -18.26
N TYR A 134 -0.82 -7.55 -18.74
CA TYR A 134 0.47 -7.74 -18.05
C TYR A 134 1.45 -6.59 -18.31
N LYS A 135 0.94 -5.35 -18.26
CA LYS A 135 1.75 -4.14 -18.49
C LYS A 135 1.75 -3.23 -17.27
N TYR A 136 2.94 -2.82 -16.88
CA TYR A 136 3.16 -1.77 -15.90
C TYR A 136 3.75 -0.54 -16.59
N LYS A 137 3.05 0.60 -16.50
CA LYS A 137 3.39 1.85 -17.20
C LYS A 137 3.71 1.63 -18.69
N GLY A 138 2.93 0.76 -19.36
CA GLY A 138 3.05 0.45 -20.79
C GLY A 138 4.06 -0.64 -21.15
N THR A 139 4.91 -1.07 -20.22
CA THR A 139 5.94 -2.10 -20.45
C THR A 139 5.54 -3.44 -19.83
N SER A 140 5.91 -4.56 -20.44
CA SER A 140 5.66 -5.90 -19.88
C SER A 140 6.20 -6.04 -18.46
N ILE A 141 5.38 -6.59 -17.56
CA ILE A 141 5.74 -6.81 -16.15
C ILE A 141 6.74 -7.96 -15.97
N PHE A 142 6.91 -8.82 -16.97
CA PHE A 142 7.89 -9.91 -16.94
C PHE A 142 9.33 -9.45 -17.25
N ASN A 143 9.54 -8.14 -17.49
CA ASN A 143 10.87 -7.55 -17.60
C ASN A 143 11.41 -7.20 -16.20
N LYS A 144 12.65 -7.63 -15.92
CA LYS A 144 13.37 -7.35 -14.67
C LYS A 144 13.45 -5.85 -14.36
N GLU A 145 13.69 -5.00 -15.36
CA GLU A 145 13.73 -3.54 -15.18
C GLU A 145 12.37 -2.98 -14.77
N THR A 146 11.29 -3.52 -15.35
CA THR A 146 9.91 -3.13 -14.99
C THR A 146 9.60 -3.51 -13.54
N ILE A 147 10.06 -4.68 -13.10
CA ILE A 147 9.92 -5.10 -11.69
C ILE A 147 10.72 -4.20 -10.76
N SER A 148 11.96 -3.86 -11.10
CA SER A 148 12.75 -2.90 -10.31
C SER A 148 12.04 -1.56 -10.15
N LYS A 149 11.47 -1.03 -11.24
CA LYS A 149 10.67 0.22 -11.23
C LYS A 149 9.42 0.09 -10.36
N LEU A 150 8.69 -1.03 -10.46
CA LEU A 150 7.53 -1.30 -9.61
C LEU A 150 7.90 -1.27 -8.11
N LEU A 151 9.03 -1.88 -7.73
CA LEU A 151 9.49 -1.91 -6.34
C LEU A 151 9.95 -0.53 -5.83
N GLU A 152 10.50 0.30 -6.71
CA GLU A 152 10.85 1.69 -6.40
C GLU A 152 9.60 2.56 -6.22
N ASP A 153 8.64 2.44 -7.12
CA ASP A 153 7.35 3.11 -7.05
C ASP A 153 6.58 2.72 -5.78
N ARG A 154 6.59 1.43 -5.40
CA ARG A 154 6.06 0.96 -4.11
C ARG A 154 6.71 1.67 -2.93
N ARG A 155 8.05 1.77 -2.89
CA ARG A 155 8.77 2.49 -1.83
C ARG A 155 8.35 3.96 -1.74
N LYS A 156 8.17 4.62 -2.88
CA LYS A 156 7.71 6.01 -2.94
C LYS A 156 6.34 6.17 -2.29
N ILE A 157 5.38 5.30 -2.63
CA ILE A 157 4.03 5.33 -2.06
C ILE A 157 4.07 5.11 -0.55
N PHE A 158 4.85 4.13 -0.07
CA PHE A 158 5.02 3.90 1.37
C PHE A 158 5.59 5.13 2.08
N ARG A 159 6.56 5.82 1.48
CA ARG A 159 7.09 7.09 2.03
C ARG A 159 6.04 8.19 2.07
N GLU A 160 5.24 8.37 1.01
CA GLU A 160 4.15 9.35 0.98
C GLU A 160 3.15 9.08 2.13
N GLY A 161 2.70 7.83 2.27
CA GLY A 161 1.80 7.44 3.36
C GLY A 161 2.40 7.64 4.76
N SER A 162 3.71 7.38 4.90
CA SER A 162 4.44 7.57 6.16
C SER A 162 4.53 9.03 6.58
N ASN A 163 4.78 9.91 5.62
CA ASN A 163 4.95 11.33 5.88
C ASN A 163 3.67 11.96 6.42
N LEU A 164 2.49 11.49 6.01
CA LEU A 164 1.22 11.90 6.60
C LEU A 164 1.19 11.63 8.10
N ILE A 165 1.41 10.36 8.49
CA ILE A 165 1.26 9.91 9.88
C ILE A 165 2.35 10.53 10.79
N ILE A 166 3.59 10.60 10.30
CA ILE A 166 4.69 11.26 11.02
C ILE A 166 4.45 12.77 11.14
N GLY A 167 3.92 13.41 10.08
CA GLY A 167 3.60 14.83 10.08
C GLY A 167 2.55 15.19 11.14
N TYR A 168 1.49 14.39 11.26
CA TYR A 168 0.45 14.59 12.27
C TYR A 168 0.97 14.40 13.70
N THR A 169 1.79 13.38 13.94
CA THR A 169 2.30 13.06 15.28
C THR A 169 3.34 14.06 15.80
N LYS A 170 4.03 14.77 14.91
CA LYS A 170 4.89 15.91 15.29
C LYS A 170 4.10 17.17 15.66
N ARG A 171 2.94 17.39 15.04
CA ARG A 171 2.06 18.56 15.31
C ARG A 171 1.21 18.39 16.57
N SER A 172 1.00 17.16 17.03
CA SER A 172 0.17 16.87 18.20
C SER A 172 0.90 17.01 19.54
N LYS A 173 2.25 16.97 19.56
CA LYS A 173 3.06 17.30 20.75
C LYS A 173 3.02 18.80 20.98
#